data_AF-A0A3D2Z8E5-F1
#
_entry.id   AF-A0A3D2Z8E5-F1
#
_cell.length_a   1.000
_cell.length_b   1.000
_cell.length_c   1.000
_cell.angle_alpha   90.00
_cell.angle_beta   90.00
_cell.angle_gamma   90.00
#
_symmetry.space_group_name_H-M   'P 1'
#
loop_
_entity.id
_entity.type
_entity.pdbx_description
1 polymer ?
#
loop_
_entity_poly.entity_id
_entity_poly.type
_entity_poly.pdbx_seq_one_letter_code
_entity_poly.pdbx_strand_id
1 'polypeptide(L)'
;MENQLDRISAVRSLAELLPLLDEIAREARDGQSTVAQRCALLRTLVLSPGLSQSLETGAAIDALVERLGPPDWIEHFGAVVDKEFPGLVVRVIDEQLDVGHLDLLNLVPAANVDVLLATLKKLGQYIDSVEGSVRRLRGMRVAMVCGALFERLQDGKIWRRRKVPACGIDGESIIGLKQKKALSDLPVAYERRVNQLQRADLRRSLEGVRTSAEPQSLPVDDYDKLFEVRSPLRLGISSANASDNHIRSKEQGGKTLNVGIDLCTADLEEPAPPLRVTARRLAEPRLVLHSRSAEFEADFEINTKGDAAAQSELFFAYNRGGDEALRMVKQALVHTGIVGADSQDVVADVGRLFGDAGIEITTASAIQQGSGLGTSSILAAAILKVLYRLTGHPAGTKEGEYPDLFDQSVLLEQSIGLNSGWQDARGAHGGPSAVKDFYAPPTNGLPTPELSYVEVDAELFRRRVILFDTGIARGATRGLNVVMEAYLARHRHRYGAIRESLAIHDRMVDALRAGDYSQLGQMASRYWQLRCILDPEATNPAIQQLFEPPLSELTEGGTLTGAGGGGFGLLIAREGEEEGLRECLKKLKDQRAYARSAVVDYRLDATGLQLTEHPAS
;
A
#
# COMPACT_ATOMS: atom_id res chain seq x y z
N MET A 1 -27.02 37.48 4.68
CA MET A 1 -25.68 36.87 4.42
C MET A 1 -24.56 36.97 5.49
N GLU A 2 -24.00 38.13 5.91
CA GLU A 2 -22.76 38.12 6.77
C GLU A 2 -22.89 37.34 8.08
N ASN A 3 -23.97 37.56 8.85
CA ASN A 3 -24.27 36.78 10.06
C ASN A 3 -24.47 35.27 9.77
N GLN A 4 -24.98 34.91 8.59
CA GLN A 4 -25.10 33.51 8.18
C GLN A 4 -23.74 32.86 7.89
N LEU A 5 -22.76 33.61 7.36
CA LEU A 5 -21.42 33.07 7.10
C LEU A 5 -20.73 32.67 8.41
N ASP A 6 -20.85 33.48 9.45
CA ASP A 6 -20.31 33.16 10.78
C ASP A 6 -20.99 31.90 11.34
N ARG A 7 -22.32 31.82 11.22
CA ARG A 7 -23.10 30.63 11.63
C ARG A 7 -22.65 29.37 10.87
N ILE A 8 -22.48 29.44 9.55
CA ILE A 8 -22.02 28.31 8.70
C ILE A 8 -20.61 27.87 9.08
N SER A 9 -19.72 28.81 9.39
CA SER A 9 -18.35 28.48 9.80
C SER A 9 -18.28 27.69 11.11
N ALA A 10 -19.29 27.86 11.97
CA ALA A 10 -19.41 27.16 13.25
C ALA A 10 -20.09 25.79 13.15
N VAL A 11 -20.76 25.49 12.03
CA VAL A 11 -21.49 24.23 11.84
C VAL A 11 -20.55 23.02 11.88
N ARG A 12 -21.00 21.97 12.58
CA ARG A 12 -20.31 20.67 12.66
C ARG A 12 -21.08 19.52 12.03
N SER A 13 -22.34 19.75 11.64
CA SER A 13 -23.18 18.73 11.02
C SER A 13 -24.01 19.24 9.84
N LEU A 14 -24.37 18.36 8.91
CA LEU A 14 -25.32 18.72 7.85
C LEU A 14 -26.67 19.18 8.45
N ALA A 15 -27.13 18.55 9.53
CA ALA A 15 -28.40 18.88 10.16
C ALA A 15 -28.47 20.33 10.65
N GLU A 16 -27.39 20.85 11.24
CA GLU A 16 -27.27 22.26 11.64
C GLU A 16 -27.25 23.22 10.43
N LEU A 17 -26.75 22.74 9.29
CA LEU A 17 -26.61 23.53 8.08
C LEU A 17 -27.92 23.72 7.31
N LEU A 18 -28.79 22.69 7.27
CA LEU A 18 -29.98 22.66 6.40
C LEU A 18 -30.86 23.92 6.53
N PRO A 19 -31.21 24.41 7.73
CA PRO A 19 -32.03 25.62 7.87
C PRO A 19 -31.34 26.88 7.31
N LEU A 20 -30.01 26.95 7.41
CA LEU A 20 -29.23 28.07 6.86
C LEU A 20 -29.24 28.05 5.32
N LEU A 21 -29.20 26.87 4.72
CA LEU A 21 -29.28 26.73 3.26
C LEU A 21 -30.65 27.13 2.72
N ASP A 22 -31.74 26.87 3.46
CA ASP A 22 -33.09 27.31 3.09
C ASP A 22 -33.17 28.85 3.05
N GLU A 23 -32.63 29.51 4.08
CA GLU A 23 -32.53 30.98 4.12
C GLU A 23 -31.71 31.53 2.95
N ILE A 24 -30.55 30.92 2.66
CA ILE A 24 -29.66 31.31 1.56
C ILE A 24 -30.32 31.17 0.20
N ALA A 25 -30.99 30.04 -0.05
CA ALA A 25 -31.64 29.77 -1.32
C ALA A 25 -32.74 30.81 -1.58
N ARG A 26 -33.50 31.17 -0.52
CA ARG A 26 -34.49 32.26 -0.57
C ARG A 26 -33.84 33.62 -0.83
N GLU A 27 -32.80 33.99 -0.08
CA GLU A 27 -32.08 35.27 -0.28
C GLU A 27 -31.49 35.40 -1.70
N ALA A 28 -31.02 34.30 -2.28
CA ALA A 28 -30.52 34.29 -3.66
C ALA A 28 -31.63 34.56 -4.69
N ARG A 29 -32.77 33.87 -4.57
CA ARG A 29 -33.96 34.06 -5.44
C ARG A 29 -34.55 35.46 -5.33
N ASP A 30 -34.59 35.99 -4.12
CA ASP A 30 -35.13 37.33 -3.84
C ASP A 30 -34.15 38.45 -4.29
N GLY A 31 -32.96 38.10 -4.81
CA GLY A 31 -31.94 39.07 -5.21
C GLY A 31 -31.32 39.84 -4.04
N GLN A 32 -31.51 39.37 -2.80
CA GLN A 32 -31.08 40.02 -1.56
C GLN A 32 -29.60 39.81 -1.24
N SER A 33 -28.90 39.09 -2.12
CA SER A 33 -27.54 38.64 -1.88
C SER A 33 -26.65 39.01 -3.07
N THR A 34 -25.43 39.48 -2.80
CA THR A 34 -24.48 39.91 -3.85
C THR A 34 -23.63 38.74 -4.33
N VAL A 35 -23.04 38.86 -5.53
CA VAL A 35 -22.07 37.88 -6.04
C VAL A 35 -20.90 37.70 -5.06
N ALA A 36 -20.40 38.79 -4.46
CA ALA A 36 -19.30 38.74 -3.50
C ALA A 36 -19.67 37.94 -2.23
N GLN A 37 -20.87 38.15 -1.70
CA GLN A 37 -21.37 37.39 -0.56
C GLN A 37 -21.59 35.91 -0.93
N ARG A 38 -22.09 35.60 -2.13
CA ARG A 38 -22.24 34.20 -2.59
C ARG A 38 -20.87 33.51 -2.82
N CYS A 39 -19.86 34.26 -3.25
CA CYS A 39 -18.48 33.77 -3.31
C CYS A 39 -17.95 33.42 -1.92
N ALA A 40 -18.19 34.30 -0.93
CA ALA A 40 -17.82 34.04 0.45
C ALA A 40 -18.55 32.81 1.00
N LEU A 41 -19.83 32.65 0.70
CA LEU A 41 -20.61 31.46 1.06
C LEU A 41 -19.99 30.18 0.53
N LEU A 42 -19.70 30.07 -0.77
CA LEU A 42 -19.09 28.85 -1.33
C LEU A 42 -17.75 28.55 -0.68
N ARG A 43 -16.92 29.56 -0.41
CA ARG A 43 -15.67 29.37 0.34
C ARG A 43 -15.90 28.85 1.74
N THR A 44 -16.79 29.48 2.51
CA THR A 44 -17.09 29.07 3.89
C THR A 44 -17.65 27.65 3.95
N LEU A 45 -18.52 27.29 2.99
CA LEU A 45 -19.12 25.96 2.90
C LEU A 45 -18.07 24.89 2.58
N VAL A 46 -17.32 25.07 1.49
CA VAL A 46 -16.38 24.07 0.97
C VAL A 46 -15.16 23.90 1.87
N LEU A 47 -14.73 24.99 2.50
CA LEU A 47 -13.53 25.00 3.35
C LEU A 47 -13.89 24.92 4.84
N SER A 48 -15.14 24.57 5.19
CA SER A 48 -15.57 24.42 6.58
C SER A 48 -14.79 23.27 7.25
N PRO A 49 -14.01 23.55 8.31
CA PRO A 49 -13.32 22.48 9.04
C PRO A 49 -14.30 21.50 9.69
N GLY A 50 -15.48 21.98 10.14
CA GLY A 50 -16.51 21.14 10.72
C GLY A 50 -17.06 20.12 9.73
N LEU A 51 -17.51 20.60 8.57
CA LEU A 51 -18.05 19.72 7.51
C LEU A 51 -16.99 18.82 6.88
N SER A 52 -15.73 19.28 6.80
CA SER A 52 -14.63 18.42 6.35
C SER A 52 -14.34 17.33 7.38
N GLN A 53 -14.35 17.63 8.68
CA GLN A 53 -14.10 16.65 9.74
C GLN A 53 -15.28 15.68 9.93
N SER A 54 -16.52 16.08 9.67
CA SER A 54 -17.69 15.19 9.68
C SER A 54 -17.88 14.43 8.36
N LEU A 55 -17.08 14.73 7.33
CA LEU A 55 -17.21 14.19 5.96
C LEU A 55 -18.53 14.54 5.26
N GLU A 56 -19.13 15.67 5.61
CA GLU A 56 -20.45 16.10 5.10
C GLU A 56 -20.37 17.22 4.06
N THR A 57 -19.17 17.71 3.72
CA THR A 57 -19.01 18.80 2.74
C THR A 57 -19.70 18.48 1.40
N GLY A 58 -19.59 17.24 0.90
CA GLY A 58 -20.28 16.84 -0.33
C GLY A 58 -21.80 16.83 -0.21
N ALA A 59 -22.33 16.35 0.91
CA ALA A 59 -23.77 16.37 1.18
C ALA A 59 -24.30 17.79 1.34
N ALA A 60 -23.51 18.69 1.93
CA ALA A 60 -23.81 20.11 2.04
C ALA A 60 -23.85 20.80 0.67
N ILE A 61 -22.93 20.45 -0.24
CA ILE A 61 -22.94 20.92 -1.64
C ILE A 61 -24.22 20.46 -2.33
N ASP A 62 -24.54 19.17 -2.27
CA ASP A 62 -25.74 18.62 -2.92
C ASP A 62 -27.01 19.28 -2.37
N ALA A 63 -27.10 19.42 -1.05
CA ALA A 63 -28.23 20.05 -0.38
C ALA A 63 -28.46 21.50 -0.82
N LEU A 64 -27.39 22.26 -1.06
CA LEU A 64 -27.46 23.64 -1.56
C LEU A 64 -27.88 23.67 -3.04
N VAL A 65 -27.27 22.83 -3.87
CA VAL A 65 -27.57 22.76 -5.32
C VAL A 65 -29.01 22.31 -5.55
N GLU A 66 -29.48 21.29 -4.82
CA GLU A 66 -30.84 20.75 -4.92
C GLU A 66 -31.89 21.80 -4.54
N ARG A 67 -31.64 22.59 -3.48
CA ARG A 67 -32.55 23.65 -3.01
C ARG A 67 -32.80 24.74 -4.04
N LEU A 68 -31.78 25.07 -4.84
CA LEU A 68 -31.88 26.07 -5.91
C LEU A 68 -32.43 25.43 -7.18
N GLY A 69 -32.06 24.19 -7.48
CA GLY A 69 -32.36 23.54 -8.75
C GLY A 69 -31.56 24.15 -9.91
N PRO A 70 -31.57 23.53 -11.11
CA PRO A 70 -30.68 23.94 -12.20
C PRO A 70 -30.86 25.38 -12.70
N PRO A 71 -32.08 25.92 -12.90
CA PRO A 71 -32.26 27.29 -13.38
C PRO A 71 -31.70 28.33 -12.40
N ASP A 72 -32.12 28.27 -11.13
CA ASP A 72 -31.71 29.25 -10.11
C ASP A 72 -30.22 29.10 -9.76
N TRP A 73 -29.68 27.87 -9.83
CA TRP A 73 -28.24 27.65 -9.65
C TRP A 73 -27.42 28.35 -10.73
N ILE A 74 -27.81 28.20 -12.00
CA ILE A 74 -27.13 28.87 -13.11
C ILE A 74 -27.27 30.39 -12.99
N GLU A 75 -28.48 30.87 -12.72
CA GLU A 75 -28.77 32.31 -12.64
C GLU A 75 -28.00 32.99 -11.49
N HIS A 76 -28.05 32.42 -10.30
CA HIS A 76 -27.53 33.09 -9.11
C HIS A 76 -26.09 32.68 -8.77
N PHE A 77 -25.69 31.44 -9.06
CA PHE A 77 -24.39 30.89 -8.70
C PHE A 77 -23.46 30.64 -9.90
N GLY A 78 -23.91 30.75 -11.16
CA GLY A 78 -23.05 30.55 -12.33
C GLY A 78 -21.76 31.38 -12.31
N ALA A 79 -21.90 32.72 -12.19
CA ALA A 79 -20.75 33.63 -12.11
C ALA A 79 -19.91 33.44 -10.83
N VAL A 80 -20.52 32.92 -9.76
CA VAL A 80 -19.84 32.61 -8.49
C VAL A 80 -18.93 31.41 -8.68
N VAL A 81 -19.45 30.35 -9.31
CA VAL A 81 -18.72 29.12 -9.64
C VAL A 81 -17.56 29.43 -10.59
N ASP A 82 -17.80 30.22 -11.65
CA ASP A 82 -16.75 30.64 -12.58
C ASP A 82 -15.56 31.30 -11.88
N LYS A 83 -15.84 32.10 -10.87
CA LYS A 83 -14.83 32.86 -10.11
C LYS A 83 -14.11 32.01 -9.06
N GLU A 84 -14.85 31.22 -8.28
CA GLU A 84 -14.31 30.58 -7.08
C GLU A 84 -13.81 29.15 -7.33
N PHE A 85 -14.45 28.39 -8.21
CA PHE A 85 -14.22 26.95 -8.35
C PHE A 85 -12.75 26.58 -8.64
N PRO A 86 -12.03 27.21 -9.59
CA PRO A 86 -10.62 26.89 -9.84
C PRO A 86 -9.72 27.08 -8.60
N GLY A 87 -9.99 28.12 -7.81
CA GLY A 87 -9.25 28.41 -6.57
C GLY A 87 -9.61 27.46 -5.44
N LEU A 88 -10.89 27.13 -5.29
CA LEU A 88 -11.39 26.19 -4.28
C LEU A 88 -10.77 24.81 -4.44
N VAL A 89 -10.72 24.29 -5.67
CA VAL A 89 -10.09 22.98 -5.96
C VAL A 89 -8.63 22.97 -5.53
N VAL A 90 -7.86 24.03 -5.85
CA VAL A 90 -6.46 24.14 -5.40
C VAL A 90 -6.37 24.17 -3.88
N ARG A 91 -7.18 24.99 -3.20
CA ARG A 91 -7.14 25.10 -1.74
C ARG A 91 -7.49 23.79 -1.04
N VAL A 92 -8.50 23.06 -1.52
CA VAL A 92 -8.86 21.74 -0.99
C VAL A 92 -7.70 20.75 -1.08
N ILE A 93 -6.91 20.81 -2.16
CA ILE A 93 -5.74 19.95 -2.35
C ILE A 93 -4.57 20.41 -1.48
N ASP A 94 -4.26 21.71 -1.47
CA ASP A 94 -3.12 22.29 -0.74
C ASP A 94 -3.27 22.15 0.78
N GLU A 95 -4.45 22.50 1.30
CA GLU A 95 -4.82 22.40 2.71
C GLU A 95 -5.17 20.96 3.15
N GLN A 96 -5.11 19.99 2.22
CA GLN A 96 -5.39 18.57 2.48
C GLN A 96 -6.77 18.29 3.06
N LEU A 97 -7.78 19.08 2.71
CA LEU A 97 -9.13 18.91 3.22
C LEU A 97 -9.72 17.57 2.76
N ASP A 98 -10.54 16.98 3.63
CA ASP A 98 -11.23 15.70 3.41
C ASP A 98 -12.52 15.91 2.59
N VAL A 99 -12.33 16.49 1.40
CA VAL A 99 -13.40 16.83 0.46
C VAL A 99 -13.16 16.11 -0.87
N GLY A 100 -14.18 15.37 -1.32
CA GLY A 100 -14.16 14.66 -2.59
C GLY A 100 -14.12 15.61 -3.78
N HIS A 101 -13.22 15.38 -4.73
CA HIS A 101 -13.16 16.21 -5.95
C HIS A 101 -14.38 16.01 -6.85
N LEU A 102 -14.99 14.82 -6.83
CA LEU A 102 -16.26 14.56 -7.52
C LEU A 102 -17.41 15.35 -6.88
N ASP A 103 -17.45 15.47 -5.55
CA ASP A 103 -18.44 16.30 -4.86
C ASP A 103 -18.28 17.78 -5.23
N LEU A 104 -17.04 18.29 -5.30
CA LEU A 104 -16.79 19.65 -5.77
C LEU A 104 -17.32 19.86 -7.19
N LEU A 105 -17.13 18.89 -8.08
CA LEU A 105 -17.59 19.00 -9.47
C LEU A 105 -19.12 19.10 -9.60
N ASN A 106 -19.91 18.79 -8.56
CA ASN A 106 -21.35 19.05 -8.55
C ASN A 106 -21.70 20.55 -8.54
N LEU A 107 -20.77 21.41 -8.12
CA LEU A 107 -20.93 22.87 -8.22
C LEU A 107 -20.92 23.36 -9.68
N VAL A 108 -20.29 22.62 -10.59
CA VAL A 108 -20.08 23.04 -11.98
C VAL A 108 -21.23 22.55 -12.87
N PRO A 109 -22.02 23.45 -13.49
CA PRO A 109 -23.03 23.07 -14.47
C PRO A 109 -22.41 22.29 -15.64
N ALA A 110 -23.08 21.24 -16.12
CA ALA A 110 -22.54 20.33 -17.14
C ALA A 110 -22.08 21.01 -18.45
N ALA A 111 -22.72 22.11 -18.83
CA ALA A 111 -22.38 22.87 -20.04
C ALA A 111 -21.23 23.88 -19.85
N ASN A 112 -20.75 24.08 -18.61
CA ASN A 112 -19.77 25.13 -18.31
C ASN A 112 -18.32 24.63 -18.54
N VAL A 113 -17.91 24.65 -19.79
CA VAL A 113 -16.57 24.22 -20.23
C VAL A 113 -15.47 25.17 -19.76
N ASP A 114 -15.75 26.47 -19.69
CA ASP A 114 -14.74 27.49 -19.40
C ASP A 114 -14.18 27.36 -17.97
N VAL A 115 -15.03 27.08 -16.98
CA VAL A 115 -14.57 26.87 -15.60
C VAL A 115 -13.71 25.60 -15.45
N LEU A 116 -14.01 24.53 -16.18
CA LEU A 116 -13.20 23.30 -16.17
C LEU A 116 -11.81 23.55 -16.74
N LEU A 117 -11.72 24.33 -17.83
CA LEU A 117 -10.44 24.74 -18.44
C LEU A 117 -9.64 25.68 -17.53
N ALA A 118 -10.33 26.64 -16.90
CA ALA A 118 -9.71 27.53 -15.92
C ALA A 118 -9.14 26.73 -14.73
N THR A 119 -9.84 25.67 -14.31
CA THR A 119 -9.41 24.75 -13.26
C THR A 119 -8.15 23.99 -13.67
N LEU A 120 -8.11 23.39 -14.86
CA LEU A 120 -6.91 22.73 -15.38
C LEU A 120 -5.69 23.67 -15.39
N LYS A 121 -5.88 24.93 -15.85
CA LYS A 121 -4.82 25.93 -15.84
C LYS A 121 -4.36 26.27 -14.42
N LYS A 122 -5.29 26.47 -13.50
CA LYS A 122 -5.01 26.86 -12.11
C LYS A 122 -4.30 25.74 -11.34
N LEU A 123 -4.72 24.49 -11.54
CA LEU A 123 -4.05 23.28 -11.04
C LEU A 123 -2.62 23.17 -11.55
N GLY A 124 -2.40 23.44 -12.84
CA GLY A 124 -1.06 23.47 -13.44
C GLY A 124 -0.16 24.53 -12.80
N GLN A 125 -0.66 25.76 -12.67
CA GLN A 125 0.08 26.84 -12.00
C GLN A 125 0.44 26.51 -10.54
N TYR A 126 -0.50 25.91 -9.81
CA TYR A 126 -0.27 25.48 -8.44
C TYR A 126 0.79 24.39 -8.36
N ILE A 127 0.68 23.33 -9.18
CA ILE A 127 1.60 22.20 -9.08
C ILE A 127 3.03 22.56 -9.50
N ASP A 128 3.16 23.53 -10.42
CA ASP A 128 4.44 24.09 -10.84
C ASP A 128 5.07 24.96 -9.75
N SER A 129 4.27 25.50 -8.82
CA SER A 129 4.74 26.34 -7.71
C SER A 129 5.27 25.57 -6.49
N VAL A 130 4.94 24.28 -6.37
CA VAL A 130 5.45 23.39 -5.31
C VAL A 130 6.54 22.48 -5.85
N GLU A 131 7.45 21.98 -5.01
CA GLU A 131 8.60 21.18 -5.45
C GLU A 131 8.77 19.88 -4.65
N GLY A 132 9.72 19.04 -5.09
CA GLY A 132 10.13 17.83 -4.37
C GLY A 132 8.99 16.83 -4.14
N SER A 133 8.85 16.40 -2.89
CA SER A 133 7.88 15.37 -2.49
C SER A 133 6.47 15.95 -2.44
N VAL A 134 6.33 17.19 -1.96
CA VAL A 134 5.04 17.90 -1.93
C VAL A 134 4.44 17.96 -3.33
N ARG A 135 5.23 18.28 -4.37
CA ARG A 135 4.77 18.27 -5.77
C ARG A 135 4.22 16.90 -6.18
N ARG A 136 4.83 15.79 -5.76
CA ARG A 136 4.39 14.45 -6.16
C ARG A 136 3.16 13.98 -5.37
N LEU A 137 3.16 14.21 -4.06
CA LEU A 137 2.05 13.91 -3.16
C LEU A 137 0.78 14.64 -3.60
N ARG A 138 0.84 15.97 -3.68
CA ARG A 138 -0.26 16.79 -4.20
C ARG A 138 -0.55 16.47 -5.66
N GLY A 139 0.49 16.18 -6.44
CA GLY A 139 0.40 15.83 -7.85
C GLY A 139 -0.47 14.61 -8.12
N MET A 140 -0.49 13.61 -7.24
CA MET A 140 -1.38 12.46 -7.37
C MET A 140 -2.85 12.85 -7.24
N ARG A 141 -3.19 13.68 -6.25
CA ARG A 141 -4.55 14.21 -6.13
C ARG A 141 -4.91 15.12 -7.30
N VAL A 142 -3.99 15.98 -7.75
CA VAL A 142 -4.16 16.79 -8.98
C VAL A 142 -4.38 15.90 -10.20
N ALA A 143 -3.67 14.78 -10.34
CA ALA A 143 -3.86 13.84 -11.44
C ALA A 143 -5.26 13.23 -11.42
N MET A 144 -5.79 12.82 -10.25
CA MET A 144 -7.17 12.36 -10.10
C MET A 144 -8.17 13.42 -10.57
N VAL A 145 -8.01 14.67 -10.12
CA VAL A 145 -8.89 15.77 -10.54
C VAL A 145 -8.78 16.03 -12.04
N CYS A 146 -7.57 16.05 -12.61
CA CYS A 146 -7.38 16.18 -14.06
C CYS A 146 -8.09 15.07 -14.83
N GLY A 147 -8.02 13.82 -14.38
CA GLY A 147 -8.75 12.70 -14.97
C GLY A 147 -10.26 12.96 -15.05
N ALA A 148 -10.86 13.33 -13.91
CA ALA A 148 -12.29 13.65 -13.83
C ALA A 148 -12.68 14.88 -14.67
N LEU A 149 -11.82 15.90 -14.74
CA LEU A 149 -12.03 17.07 -15.60
C LEU A 149 -12.00 16.70 -17.09
N PHE A 150 -11.06 15.86 -17.51
CA PHE A 150 -10.99 15.39 -18.90
C PHE A 150 -12.13 14.45 -19.26
N GLU A 151 -12.65 13.67 -18.32
CA GLU A 151 -13.84 12.86 -18.52
C GLU A 151 -15.10 13.71 -18.81
N ARG A 152 -15.21 14.90 -18.21
CA ARG A 152 -16.26 15.86 -18.56
C ARG A 152 -16.00 16.63 -19.86
N LEU A 153 -14.75 16.73 -20.31
CA LEU A 153 -14.32 17.51 -21.48
C LEU A 153 -14.15 16.67 -22.76
N GLN A 154 -14.95 15.62 -22.93
CA GLN A 154 -14.83 14.67 -24.04
C GLN A 154 -15.34 15.20 -25.40
N ASP A 155 -16.02 16.35 -25.45
CA ASP A 155 -16.43 16.94 -26.74
C ASP A 155 -15.20 17.49 -27.50
N GLY A 156 -14.76 16.72 -28.51
CA GLY A 156 -13.65 17.10 -29.39
C GLY A 156 -13.81 18.45 -30.11
N LYS A 157 -15.04 19.00 -30.21
CA LYS A 157 -15.26 20.34 -30.77
C LYS A 157 -14.63 21.44 -29.91
N ILE A 158 -14.63 21.28 -28.58
CA ILE A 158 -14.04 22.24 -27.62
C ILE A 158 -12.57 22.50 -27.96
N TRP A 159 -11.87 21.47 -28.42
CA TRP A 159 -10.42 21.45 -28.54
C TRP A 159 -9.90 21.78 -29.93
N ARG A 160 -10.79 22.00 -30.91
CA ARG A 160 -10.39 22.45 -32.25
C ARG A 160 -9.58 23.76 -32.19
N ARG A 161 -9.98 24.68 -31.31
CA ARG A 161 -9.38 26.03 -31.18
C ARG A 161 -8.66 26.30 -29.87
N ARG A 162 -8.72 25.37 -28.90
CA ARG A 162 -8.12 25.53 -27.57
C ARG A 162 -6.88 24.66 -27.41
N LYS A 163 -5.89 25.16 -26.67
CA LYS A 163 -4.69 24.41 -26.29
C LYS A 163 -4.87 23.83 -24.89
N VAL A 164 -4.46 22.59 -24.69
CA VAL A 164 -4.39 21.97 -23.36
C VAL A 164 -3.00 22.30 -22.78
N PRO A 165 -2.88 23.12 -21.72
CA PRO A 165 -1.58 23.39 -21.12
C PRO A 165 -1.01 22.10 -20.50
N ALA A 166 0.29 21.90 -20.67
CA ALA A 166 1.03 20.92 -19.87
C ALA A 166 1.29 21.50 -18.48
N CYS A 167 1.47 20.64 -17.49
CA CYS A 167 1.95 21.02 -16.16
C CYS A 167 3.05 20.07 -15.68
N GLY A 168 3.71 20.42 -14.58
CA GLY A 168 4.89 19.74 -14.04
C GLY A 168 4.67 18.31 -13.57
N ILE A 169 3.43 17.84 -13.54
CA ILE A 169 3.11 16.43 -13.30
C ILE A 169 2.84 15.65 -14.59
N ASP A 170 2.79 16.26 -15.77
CA ASP A 170 2.57 15.51 -17.00
C ASP A 170 3.83 14.75 -17.41
N GLY A 171 3.70 13.45 -17.65
CA GLY A 171 4.75 12.66 -18.31
C GLY A 171 4.68 12.79 -19.83
N GLU A 172 5.69 12.27 -20.53
CA GLU A 172 5.78 12.30 -22.01
C GLU A 172 4.52 11.77 -22.70
N SER A 173 3.94 10.69 -22.17
CA SER A 173 2.69 10.12 -22.70
C SER A 173 1.53 11.12 -22.64
N ILE A 174 1.32 11.79 -21.50
CA ILE A 174 0.24 12.79 -21.34
C ILE A 174 0.51 14.00 -22.24
N ILE A 175 1.76 14.48 -22.29
CA ILE A 175 2.16 15.59 -23.16
C ILE A 175 1.85 15.24 -24.63
N GLY A 176 2.21 14.04 -25.07
CA GLY A 176 1.92 13.56 -26.42
C GLY A 176 0.41 13.47 -26.71
N LEU A 177 -0.39 12.97 -25.77
CA LEU A 177 -1.85 12.92 -25.90
C LEU A 177 -2.45 14.33 -26.01
N LYS A 178 -1.99 15.28 -25.18
CA LYS A 178 -2.41 16.69 -25.24
C LYS A 178 -2.07 17.33 -26.57
N GLN A 179 -0.86 17.10 -27.10
CA GLN A 179 -0.41 17.62 -28.40
C GLN A 179 -1.23 17.05 -29.56
N LYS A 180 -1.50 15.74 -29.53
CA LYS A 180 -2.33 15.04 -30.52
C LYS A 180 -3.83 15.30 -30.36
N LYS A 181 -4.24 15.96 -29.26
CA LYS A 181 -5.64 16.15 -28.86
C LYS A 181 -6.41 14.82 -28.75
N ALA A 182 -5.74 13.80 -28.26
CA ALA A 182 -6.30 12.48 -27.96
C ALA A 182 -6.86 12.46 -26.53
N LEU A 183 -8.01 13.13 -26.34
CA LEU A 183 -8.50 13.50 -25.00
C LEU A 183 -9.33 12.40 -24.33
N SER A 184 -9.88 11.47 -25.11
CA SER A 184 -10.49 10.24 -24.61
C SER A 184 -9.50 9.37 -23.84
N ASP A 185 -8.21 9.49 -24.15
CA ASP A 185 -7.16 8.67 -23.55
C ASP A 185 -6.55 9.33 -22.31
N LEU A 186 -6.85 10.62 -22.07
CA LEU A 186 -6.29 11.38 -20.96
C LEU A 186 -6.75 10.89 -19.58
N PRO A 187 -8.03 10.54 -19.33
CA PRO A 187 -8.45 10.03 -18.02
C PRO A 187 -7.62 8.81 -17.58
N VAL A 188 -7.51 7.80 -18.44
CA VAL A 188 -6.71 6.59 -18.19
C VAL A 188 -5.20 6.90 -18.10
N ALA A 189 -4.71 7.91 -18.85
CA ALA A 189 -3.33 8.34 -18.73
C ALA A 189 -3.03 9.01 -17.37
N TYR A 190 -3.96 9.80 -16.83
CA TYR A 190 -3.84 10.42 -15.51
C TYR A 190 -3.97 9.40 -14.36
N GLU A 191 -4.83 8.39 -14.51
CA GLU A 191 -4.90 7.27 -13.58
C GLU A 191 -3.55 6.54 -13.48
N ARG A 192 -2.96 6.19 -14.63
CA ARG A 192 -1.60 5.62 -14.68
C ARG A 192 -0.54 6.56 -14.11
N ARG A 193 -0.76 7.88 -14.22
CA ARG A 193 0.18 8.88 -13.71
C ARG A 193 0.26 8.90 -12.19
N VAL A 194 -0.83 8.58 -11.48
CA VAL A 194 -0.82 8.44 -10.02
C VAL A 194 0.24 7.41 -9.59
N ASN A 195 0.23 6.21 -10.19
CA ASN A 195 1.20 5.16 -9.90
C ASN A 195 2.64 5.57 -10.25
N GLN A 196 2.84 6.31 -11.34
CA GLN A 196 4.17 6.80 -11.72
C GLN A 196 4.70 7.84 -10.71
N LEU A 197 3.85 8.74 -10.24
CA LEU A 197 4.20 9.74 -9.22
C LEU A 197 4.53 9.08 -7.89
N GLN A 198 3.75 8.08 -7.47
CA GLN A 198 4.03 7.27 -6.28
C GLN A 198 5.42 6.62 -6.36
N ARG A 199 5.73 5.93 -7.47
CA ARG A 199 7.04 5.30 -7.68
C ARG A 199 8.18 6.33 -7.69
N ALA A 200 7.97 7.48 -8.32
CA ALA A 200 8.98 8.53 -8.38
C ALA A 200 9.25 9.17 -7.00
N ASP A 201 8.21 9.29 -6.17
CA ASP A 201 8.38 9.82 -4.82
C ASP A 201 9.08 8.84 -3.89
N LEU A 202 8.69 7.57 -3.96
CA LEU A 202 9.31 6.50 -3.20
C LEU A 202 10.79 6.35 -3.56
N ARG A 203 11.14 6.31 -4.86
CA ARG A 203 12.55 6.29 -5.30
C ARG A 203 13.37 7.44 -4.73
N ARG A 204 12.87 8.68 -4.80
CA ARG A 204 13.58 9.83 -4.19
C ARG A 204 13.73 9.69 -2.68
N SER A 205 12.68 9.25 -1.99
CA SER A 205 12.72 9.08 -0.54
C SER A 205 13.75 8.03 -0.14
N LEU A 206 13.86 6.97 -0.95
CA LEU A 206 14.80 5.89 -0.73
C LEU A 206 16.24 6.21 -1.17
N GLU A 207 16.45 7.06 -2.17
CA GLU A 207 17.79 7.60 -2.51
C GLU A 207 18.44 8.29 -1.32
N GLY A 208 17.64 8.92 -0.45
CA GLY A 208 18.11 9.52 0.80
C GLY A 208 18.53 8.51 1.89
N VAL A 209 18.14 7.24 1.77
CA VAL A 209 18.45 6.15 2.73
C VAL A 209 19.36 5.10 2.10
N ARG A 210 19.74 5.26 0.83
CA ARG A 210 20.65 4.35 0.15
C ARG A 210 22.03 4.45 0.81
N THR A 211 22.44 3.37 1.47
CA THR A 211 23.78 3.23 2.03
C THR A 211 24.80 3.19 0.90
N SER A 212 25.77 4.10 0.94
CA SER A 212 26.84 4.24 -0.06
C SER A 212 28.04 3.33 0.21
N ALA A 213 27.89 2.32 1.06
CA ALA A 213 28.99 1.42 1.37
C ALA A 213 29.28 0.55 0.15
N GLU A 214 30.49 0.68 -0.40
CA GLU A 214 30.95 -0.22 -1.46
C GLU A 214 31.01 -1.66 -0.94
N PRO A 215 30.56 -2.64 -1.75
CA PRO A 215 30.60 -4.03 -1.34
C PRO A 215 32.04 -4.47 -1.12
N GLN A 216 32.31 -5.08 0.03
CA GLN A 216 33.62 -5.59 0.40
C GLN A 216 33.78 -7.04 -0.09
N SER A 217 35.02 -7.45 -0.35
CA SER A 217 35.32 -8.84 -0.65
C SER A 217 35.05 -9.74 0.56
N LEU A 218 34.55 -10.94 0.31
CA LEU A 218 34.33 -11.94 1.35
C LEU A 218 35.66 -12.27 2.06
N PRO A 219 35.71 -12.29 3.41
CA PRO A 219 36.89 -12.71 4.14
C PRO A 219 37.32 -14.13 3.78
N VAL A 220 38.63 -14.41 3.76
CA VAL A 220 39.16 -15.75 3.43
C VAL A 220 38.68 -16.81 4.42
N ASP A 221 38.54 -16.46 5.69
CA ASP A 221 38.03 -17.36 6.75
C ASP A 221 36.57 -17.79 6.52
N ASP A 222 35.86 -17.09 5.63
CA ASP A 222 34.46 -17.33 5.28
C ASP A 222 34.32 -18.16 3.98
N TYR A 223 35.42 -18.55 3.31
CA TYR A 223 35.37 -19.23 2.01
C TYR A 223 34.74 -20.61 2.05
N ASP A 224 34.94 -21.34 3.15
CA ASP A 224 34.42 -22.69 3.35
C ASP A 224 33.17 -22.68 4.24
N LYS A 225 32.39 -21.59 4.22
CA LYS A 225 31.14 -21.47 4.98
C LYS A 225 29.91 -21.50 4.08
N LEU A 226 28.86 -22.13 4.60
CA LEU A 226 27.48 -22.00 4.14
C LEU A 226 26.77 -21.00 5.05
N PHE A 227 26.27 -19.92 4.46
CA PHE A 227 25.45 -18.92 5.14
C PHE A 227 23.99 -19.27 4.94
N GLU A 228 23.23 -19.32 6.02
CA GLU A 228 21.80 -19.62 6.00
C GLU A 228 21.02 -18.52 6.71
N VAL A 229 20.02 -17.97 6.03
CA VAL A 229 19.02 -17.09 6.61
C VAL A 229 17.70 -17.85 6.72
N ARG A 230 17.16 -17.94 7.94
CA ARG A 230 15.80 -18.42 8.20
C ARG A 230 14.93 -17.25 8.66
N SER A 231 13.68 -17.24 8.23
CA SER A 231 12.76 -16.18 8.62
C SER A 231 11.36 -16.70 8.95
N PRO A 232 10.73 -16.19 10.03
CA PRO A 232 9.30 -16.32 10.20
C PRO A 232 8.56 -15.53 9.12
N LEU A 233 7.26 -15.78 9.00
CA LEU A 233 6.34 -14.93 8.23
C LEU A 233 5.69 -13.89 9.12
N ARG A 234 4.89 -13.03 8.49
CA ARG A 234 4.11 -12.00 9.16
C ARG A 234 2.62 -12.33 9.13
N LEU A 235 2.02 -12.50 10.29
CA LEU A 235 0.58 -12.45 10.46
C LEU A 235 0.14 -11.00 10.67
N GLY A 236 -0.61 -10.43 9.73
CA GLY A 236 -1.15 -9.07 9.87
C GLY A 236 -2.49 -9.06 10.58
N ILE A 237 -2.54 -8.50 11.79
CA ILE A 237 -3.79 -8.28 12.55
C ILE A 237 -4.47 -7.00 12.05
N SER A 238 -3.70 -5.93 11.88
CA SER A 238 -4.18 -4.65 11.34
C SER A 238 -3.10 -3.99 10.49
N SER A 239 -3.48 -3.41 9.36
CA SER A 239 -2.68 -2.43 8.63
C SER A 239 -3.33 -1.05 8.60
N ALA A 240 -4.35 -0.85 9.45
CA ALA A 240 -5.33 0.23 9.33
C ALA A 240 -5.80 0.40 7.87
N ASN A 241 -6.07 -0.75 7.22
CA ASN A 241 -6.43 -0.90 5.82
C ASN A 241 -5.47 -0.15 4.89
N ALA A 242 -4.25 -0.67 4.76
CA ALA A 242 -3.19 -0.15 3.88
C ALA A 242 -2.67 1.26 4.26
N SER A 243 -2.62 1.56 5.55
CA SER A 243 -2.03 2.81 6.05
C SER A 243 -0.51 2.83 5.93
N ASP A 244 0.08 1.66 5.73
CA ASP A 244 1.49 1.42 5.43
C ASP A 244 1.85 1.63 3.94
N ASN A 245 0.89 2.06 3.12
CA ASN A 245 1.22 2.62 1.83
C ASN A 245 2.12 3.86 2.05
N HIS A 246 3.29 3.87 1.41
CA HIS A 246 4.28 4.94 1.55
C HIS A 246 3.68 6.36 1.46
N ILE A 247 2.81 6.62 0.48
CA ILE A 247 2.23 7.95 0.25
C ILE A 247 1.24 8.30 1.35
N ARG A 248 0.34 7.38 1.68
CA ARG A 248 -0.64 7.60 2.73
C ARG A 248 0.04 7.82 4.08
N SER A 249 1.07 7.03 4.40
CA SER A 249 1.83 7.20 5.64
C SER A 249 2.54 8.54 5.71
N LYS A 250 3.07 9.06 4.59
CA LYS A 250 3.70 10.38 4.56
C LYS A 250 2.73 11.51 4.88
N GLU A 251 1.52 11.45 4.33
CA GLU A 251 0.52 12.51 4.53
C GLU A 251 -0.19 12.42 5.88
N GLN A 252 -0.56 11.22 6.35
CA GLN A 252 -1.42 11.03 7.53
C GLN A 252 -0.83 10.16 8.65
N GLY A 253 0.37 9.64 8.44
CA GLY A 253 0.92 8.59 9.27
C GLY A 253 0.34 7.21 8.91
N GLY A 254 1.01 6.17 9.37
CA GLY A 254 0.63 4.78 9.15
C GLY A 254 0.74 3.97 10.43
N LYS A 255 -0.12 2.97 10.57
CA LYS A 255 -0.19 2.07 11.72
C LYS A 255 -0.33 0.62 11.26
N THR A 256 0.49 -0.28 11.79
CA THR A 256 0.36 -1.71 11.53
C THR A 256 0.63 -2.55 12.77
N LEU A 257 -0.18 -3.57 12.99
CA LEU A 257 -0.10 -4.52 14.09
C LEU A 257 0.15 -5.91 13.51
N ASN A 258 1.32 -6.45 13.79
CA ASN A 258 1.89 -7.62 13.14
C ASN A 258 2.33 -8.65 14.17
N VAL A 259 2.32 -9.93 13.80
CA VAL A 259 2.89 -11.01 14.60
C VAL A 259 3.88 -11.81 13.75
N GLY A 260 5.09 -12.04 14.26
CA GLY A 260 6.03 -13.00 13.65
C GLY A 260 5.53 -14.41 13.90
N ILE A 261 5.41 -15.23 12.86
CA ILE A 261 4.94 -16.61 12.99
C ILE A 261 5.79 -17.61 12.20
N ASP A 262 6.03 -18.76 12.85
CA ASP A 262 6.46 -20.00 12.23
C ASP A 262 5.23 -20.84 11.86
N LEU A 263 5.32 -21.65 10.81
CA LEU A 263 4.20 -22.48 10.35
C LEU A 263 4.54 -23.96 10.41
N CYS A 264 3.55 -24.78 10.72
CA CYS A 264 3.63 -26.22 10.52
C CYS A 264 3.18 -26.56 9.10
N THR A 265 4.12 -26.99 8.25
CA THR A 265 3.84 -27.47 6.89
C THR A 265 3.66 -28.98 6.89
N ALA A 266 3.10 -29.55 5.82
CA ALA A 266 2.70 -30.97 5.78
C ALA A 266 3.86 -31.97 6.03
N ASP A 267 5.10 -31.52 5.85
CA ASP A 267 6.34 -32.25 6.04
C ASP A 267 6.98 -32.06 7.43
N LEU A 268 6.39 -31.24 8.30
CA LEU A 268 6.93 -30.93 9.62
C LEU A 268 6.05 -31.49 10.74
N GLU A 269 6.69 -31.95 11.82
CA GLU A 269 6.01 -32.35 13.06
C GLU A 269 5.73 -31.13 13.98
N GLU A 270 6.55 -30.08 13.88
CA GLU A 270 6.43 -28.85 14.66
C GLU A 270 6.57 -27.60 13.78
N PRO A 271 5.95 -26.46 14.16
CA PRO A 271 6.14 -25.20 13.44
C PRO A 271 7.61 -24.78 13.34
N ALA A 272 8.03 -24.37 12.15
CA ALA A 272 9.37 -23.85 11.88
C ALA A 272 9.34 -22.63 10.94
N PRO A 273 10.43 -21.85 10.87
CA PRO A 273 10.55 -20.76 9.92
C PRO A 273 10.36 -21.28 8.48
N PRO A 274 9.31 -20.83 7.74
CA PRO A 274 8.94 -21.43 6.46
C PRO A 274 9.73 -20.85 5.27
N LEU A 275 10.62 -19.88 5.53
CA LEU A 275 11.44 -19.23 4.53
C LEU A 275 12.92 -19.44 4.83
N ARG A 276 13.68 -19.83 3.80
CA ARG A 276 15.11 -20.10 3.89
C ARG A 276 15.84 -19.50 2.70
N VAL A 277 16.98 -18.85 2.93
CA VAL A 277 17.93 -18.46 1.89
C VAL A 277 19.30 -18.97 2.27
N THR A 278 19.97 -19.67 1.37
CA THR A 278 21.35 -20.10 1.60
C THR A 278 22.27 -19.49 0.55
N ALA A 279 23.48 -19.15 0.96
CA ALA A 279 24.53 -18.72 0.05
C ALA A 279 25.88 -19.34 0.45
N ARG A 280 26.67 -19.74 -0.54
CA ARG A 280 28.04 -20.22 -0.33
C ARG A 280 28.94 -19.79 -1.48
N ARG A 281 30.22 -19.59 -1.18
CA ARG A 281 31.25 -19.42 -2.20
C ARG A 281 31.48 -20.74 -2.93
N LEU A 282 31.74 -20.66 -4.23
CA LEU A 282 32.15 -21.78 -5.07
C LEU A 282 33.62 -21.61 -5.45
N ALA A 283 34.37 -22.71 -5.57
CA ALA A 283 35.77 -22.65 -6.00
C ALA A 283 35.92 -22.25 -7.48
N GLU A 284 34.95 -22.62 -8.32
CA GLU A 284 34.94 -22.27 -9.74
C GLU A 284 34.27 -20.91 -9.98
N PRO A 285 34.75 -20.09 -10.92
CA PRO A 285 34.16 -18.79 -11.26
C PRO A 285 32.84 -18.98 -12.02
N ARG A 286 31.77 -19.18 -11.27
CA ARG A 286 30.39 -19.35 -11.77
C ARG A 286 29.36 -18.75 -10.84
N LEU A 287 28.24 -18.31 -11.39
CA LEU A 287 27.07 -17.89 -10.63
C LEU A 287 26.00 -18.95 -10.77
N VAL A 288 25.53 -19.49 -9.64
CA VAL A 288 24.45 -20.49 -9.59
C VAL A 288 23.31 -19.94 -8.74
N LEU A 289 22.10 -19.91 -9.29
CA LEU A 289 20.89 -19.46 -8.62
C LEU A 289 19.83 -20.54 -8.66
N HIS A 290 19.24 -20.83 -7.50
CA HIS A 290 18.17 -21.79 -7.33
C HIS A 290 16.98 -21.12 -6.63
N SER A 291 15.79 -21.27 -7.21
CA SER A 291 14.52 -20.99 -6.53
C SER A 291 13.78 -22.31 -6.31
N ARG A 292 13.38 -22.57 -5.06
CA ARG A 292 12.66 -23.77 -4.62
C ARG A 292 11.42 -23.34 -3.83
N SER A 293 10.34 -23.01 -4.54
CA SER A 293 9.07 -22.62 -3.93
C SER A 293 8.08 -23.77 -4.03
N ALA A 294 7.10 -23.82 -3.12
CA ALA A 294 6.07 -24.87 -3.11
C ALA A 294 5.34 -25.06 -4.46
N GLU A 295 5.32 -24.05 -5.32
CA GLU A 295 4.61 -24.06 -6.61
C GLU A 295 5.51 -24.21 -7.84
N PHE A 296 6.80 -23.88 -7.72
CA PHE A 296 7.71 -23.84 -8.85
C PHE A 296 9.17 -23.94 -8.44
N GLU A 297 9.97 -24.47 -9.36
CA GLU A 297 11.42 -24.51 -9.26
C GLU A 297 12.04 -23.82 -10.49
N ALA A 298 13.12 -23.09 -10.26
CA ALA A 298 13.88 -22.45 -11.32
C ALA A 298 15.37 -22.49 -11.01
N ASP A 299 16.17 -22.68 -12.06
CA ASP A 299 17.62 -22.77 -12.00
C ASP A 299 18.25 -21.84 -13.03
N PHE A 300 19.37 -21.24 -12.66
CA PHE A 300 20.18 -20.42 -13.54
C PHE A 300 21.66 -20.61 -13.21
N GLU A 301 22.46 -20.89 -14.24
CA GLU A 301 23.91 -21.04 -14.11
C GLU A 301 24.62 -20.33 -15.27
N ILE A 302 25.67 -19.57 -14.94
CA ILE A 302 26.60 -18.96 -15.89
C ILE A 302 28.04 -19.10 -15.37
N ASN A 303 29.01 -19.21 -16.28
CA ASN A 303 30.42 -19.46 -15.95
C ASN A 303 31.35 -18.98 -17.08
N THR A 304 32.66 -18.97 -16.82
CA THR A 304 33.70 -18.47 -17.73
C THR A 304 33.86 -19.21 -19.07
N LYS A 305 33.18 -20.34 -19.29
CA LYS A 305 33.23 -21.08 -20.57
C LYS A 305 32.25 -20.55 -21.62
N GLY A 306 31.22 -19.82 -21.20
CA GLY A 306 30.24 -19.23 -22.11
C GLY A 306 30.66 -17.86 -22.63
N ASP A 307 29.94 -17.35 -23.63
CA ASP A 307 30.10 -15.96 -24.08
C ASP A 307 29.57 -15.00 -23.01
N ALA A 308 30.45 -14.12 -22.51
CA ALA A 308 30.16 -13.25 -21.37
C ALA A 308 28.98 -12.29 -21.65
N ALA A 309 28.93 -11.71 -22.86
CA ALA A 309 27.88 -10.78 -23.24
C ALA A 309 26.52 -11.50 -23.32
N ALA A 310 26.45 -12.65 -23.98
CA ALA A 310 25.23 -13.46 -24.06
C ALA A 310 24.76 -13.93 -22.67
N GLN A 311 25.67 -14.35 -21.80
CA GLN A 311 25.33 -14.73 -20.42
C GLN A 311 24.83 -13.54 -19.60
N SER A 312 25.40 -12.35 -19.81
CA SER A 312 24.88 -11.13 -19.18
C SER A 312 23.47 -10.79 -19.67
N GLU A 313 23.20 -10.91 -20.97
CA GLU A 313 21.85 -10.71 -21.51
C GLU A 313 20.82 -11.68 -20.91
N LEU A 314 21.23 -12.93 -20.65
CA LEU A 314 20.41 -13.94 -19.96
C LEU A 314 20.20 -13.60 -18.48
N PHE A 315 21.23 -13.09 -17.80
CA PHE A 315 21.10 -12.59 -16.44
C PHE A 315 20.07 -11.46 -16.36
N PHE A 316 20.16 -10.45 -17.22
CA PHE A 316 19.27 -9.29 -17.25
C PHE A 316 17.92 -9.50 -17.96
N ALA A 317 17.62 -10.72 -18.42
CA ALA A 317 16.38 -11.01 -19.14
C ALA A 317 15.11 -10.60 -18.37
N TYR A 318 15.13 -10.63 -17.04
CA TYR A 318 14.01 -10.22 -16.18
C TYR A 318 13.57 -8.75 -16.35
N ASN A 319 14.43 -7.88 -16.91
CA ASN A 319 14.09 -6.49 -17.20
C ASN A 319 13.12 -6.36 -18.39
N ARG A 320 13.08 -7.35 -19.27
CA ARG A 320 12.25 -7.36 -20.50
C ARG A 320 10.98 -8.21 -20.36
N GLY A 321 10.75 -8.78 -19.17
CA GLY A 321 9.72 -9.80 -18.94
C GLY A 321 10.29 -11.21 -19.17
N GLY A 322 9.99 -12.12 -18.25
CA GLY A 322 10.61 -13.45 -18.15
C GLY A 322 11.32 -13.66 -16.82
N ASP A 323 11.56 -14.92 -16.46
CA ASP A 323 12.31 -15.32 -15.25
C ASP A 323 11.79 -14.72 -13.93
N GLU A 324 10.46 -14.70 -13.76
CA GLU A 324 9.81 -14.15 -12.56
C GLU A 324 10.27 -14.86 -11.28
N ALA A 325 10.61 -16.14 -11.38
CA ALA A 325 11.11 -16.97 -10.29
C ALA A 325 12.45 -16.49 -9.72
N LEU A 326 13.38 -16.03 -10.56
CA LEU A 326 14.72 -15.58 -10.11
C LEU A 326 14.89 -14.06 -10.14
N ARG A 327 13.88 -13.32 -10.60
CA ARG A 327 13.90 -11.85 -10.73
C ARG A 327 14.35 -11.14 -9.45
N MET A 328 13.87 -11.57 -8.29
CA MET A 328 14.19 -10.93 -7.01
C MET A 328 15.66 -11.12 -6.62
N VAL A 329 16.20 -12.34 -6.73
CA VAL A 329 17.61 -12.62 -6.38
C VAL A 329 18.57 -11.99 -7.38
N LYS A 330 18.23 -12.00 -8.68
CA LYS A 330 19.02 -11.33 -9.73
C LYS A 330 19.07 -9.82 -9.50
N GLN A 331 17.92 -9.18 -9.22
CA GLN A 331 17.93 -7.76 -8.89
C GLN A 331 18.66 -7.49 -7.57
N ALA A 332 18.58 -8.38 -6.56
CA ALA A 332 19.29 -8.18 -5.30
C ALA A 332 20.82 -8.15 -5.49
N LEU A 333 21.36 -8.99 -6.38
CA LEU A 333 22.79 -8.94 -6.77
C LEU A 333 23.17 -7.59 -7.39
N VAL A 334 22.29 -7.00 -8.20
CA VAL A 334 22.50 -5.66 -8.78
C VAL A 334 22.36 -4.57 -7.71
N HIS A 335 21.34 -4.69 -6.86
CA HIS A 335 21.03 -3.74 -5.79
C HIS A 335 22.17 -3.60 -4.80
N THR A 336 22.80 -4.72 -4.43
CA THR A 336 23.94 -4.79 -3.50
C THR A 336 25.28 -4.44 -4.15
N GLY A 337 25.32 -4.22 -5.47
CA GLY A 337 26.55 -3.90 -6.20
C GLY A 337 27.47 -5.10 -6.45
N ILE A 338 27.02 -6.32 -6.15
CA ILE A 338 27.76 -7.55 -6.51
C ILE A 338 27.86 -7.64 -8.03
N VAL A 339 26.77 -7.32 -8.74
CA VAL A 339 26.73 -7.23 -10.21
C VAL A 339 26.49 -5.78 -10.62
N GLY A 340 27.27 -5.25 -11.56
CA GLY A 340 27.03 -3.92 -12.10
C GLY A 340 25.73 -3.84 -12.90
N ALA A 341 24.97 -2.74 -12.79
CA ALA A 341 23.64 -2.61 -13.42
C ALA A 341 23.62 -2.81 -14.95
N ASP A 342 24.75 -2.51 -15.61
CA ASP A 342 24.94 -2.67 -17.06
C ASP A 342 26.11 -3.61 -17.39
N SER A 343 26.40 -4.56 -16.48
CA SER A 343 27.55 -5.46 -16.59
C SER A 343 27.56 -6.20 -17.93
N GLN A 344 28.73 -6.31 -18.55
CA GLN A 344 28.93 -7.13 -19.74
C GLN A 344 29.56 -8.48 -19.39
N ASP A 345 29.94 -8.68 -18.13
CA ASP A 345 30.55 -9.90 -17.61
C ASP A 345 30.17 -10.08 -16.13
N VAL A 346 29.03 -10.73 -15.92
CA VAL A 346 28.46 -10.97 -14.59
C VAL A 346 29.35 -11.91 -13.77
N VAL A 347 30.06 -12.84 -14.41
CA VAL A 347 30.93 -13.80 -13.72
C VAL A 347 32.18 -13.09 -13.18
N ALA A 348 32.77 -12.18 -13.96
CA ALA A 348 33.89 -11.36 -13.50
C ALA A 348 33.49 -10.42 -12.34
N ASP A 349 32.29 -9.84 -12.40
CA ASP A 349 31.74 -9.02 -11.32
C ASP A 349 31.62 -9.79 -10.00
N VAL A 350 31.10 -11.02 -10.04
CA VAL A 350 31.04 -11.92 -8.89
C VAL A 350 32.47 -12.24 -8.42
N GLY A 351 33.37 -12.65 -9.32
CA GLY A 351 34.75 -13.01 -8.99
C GLY A 351 35.50 -11.92 -8.22
N ARG A 352 35.27 -10.64 -8.53
CA ARG A 352 35.86 -9.48 -7.84
C ARG A 352 35.63 -9.51 -6.32
N LEU A 353 34.46 -9.95 -5.87
CA LEU A 353 34.10 -9.95 -4.45
C LEU A 353 34.35 -11.29 -3.77
N PHE A 354 34.47 -12.38 -4.53
CA PHE A 354 34.60 -13.74 -4.00
C PHE A 354 35.97 -14.38 -4.31
N GLY A 355 36.99 -13.58 -4.60
CA GLY A 355 38.37 -14.05 -4.78
C GLY A 355 38.54 -14.91 -6.04
N ASP A 356 38.15 -14.34 -7.19
CA ASP A 356 38.16 -14.97 -8.52
C ASP A 356 37.35 -16.28 -8.61
N ALA A 357 36.34 -16.40 -7.74
CA ALA A 357 35.54 -17.59 -7.56
C ALA A 357 34.05 -17.29 -7.77
N GLY A 358 33.21 -18.29 -7.56
CA GLY A 358 31.78 -18.22 -7.80
C GLY A 358 30.95 -18.05 -6.53
N ILE A 359 29.63 -17.94 -6.72
CA ILE A 359 28.64 -17.98 -5.65
C ILE A 359 27.44 -18.83 -6.06
N GLU A 360 26.94 -19.61 -5.12
CA GLU A 360 25.66 -20.31 -5.23
C GLU A 360 24.67 -19.71 -4.24
N ILE A 361 23.46 -19.39 -4.70
CA ILE A 361 22.37 -18.88 -3.86
C ILE A 361 21.13 -19.74 -4.09
N THR A 362 20.56 -20.24 -3.01
CA THR A 362 19.28 -20.96 -3.03
C THR A 362 18.25 -20.23 -2.19
N THR A 363 17.11 -19.89 -2.79
CA THR A 363 15.93 -19.37 -2.07
C THR A 363 14.87 -20.46 -1.97
N ALA A 364 14.31 -20.66 -0.79
CA ALA A 364 13.24 -21.62 -0.56
C ALA A 364 12.09 -21.04 0.27
N SER A 365 10.85 -21.37 -0.12
CA SER A 365 9.64 -21.03 0.64
C SER A 365 8.62 -22.15 0.60
N ALA A 366 8.15 -22.55 1.77
CA ALA A 366 7.16 -23.61 1.92
C ALA A 366 5.71 -23.13 1.72
N ILE A 367 5.49 -21.83 1.49
CA ILE A 367 4.15 -21.22 1.37
C ILE A 367 3.97 -20.62 -0.02
N GLN A 368 2.76 -20.75 -0.56
CA GLN A 368 2.37 -20.19 -1.85
C GLN A 368 2.53 -18.67 -1.90
N GLN A 369 2.89 -18.15 -3.07
CA GLN A 369 2.91 -16.70 -3.28
C GLN A 369 1.48 -16.14 -3.15
N GLY A 370 1.38 -14.90 -2.65
CA GLY A 370 0.07 -14.25 -2.50
C GLY A 370 -0.76 -14.70 -1.28
N SER A 371 -0.19 -15.52 -0.39
CA SER A 371 -0.82 -15.95 0.89
C SER A 371 -1.37 -14.80 1.73
N GLY A 372 -0.78 -13.61 1.66
CA GLY A 372 -1.08 -12.47 2.53
C GLY A 372 -0.23 -12.40 3.79
N LEU A 373 0.77 -13.29 3.93
CA LEU A 373 1.67 -13.37 5.08
C LEU A 373 3.01 -12.63 4.90
N GLY A 374 3.08 -11.72 3.91
CA GLY A 374 4.28 -10.92 3.64
C GLY A 374 5.45 -11.67 2.97
N THR A 375 5.22 -12.89 2.46
CA THR A 375 6.28 -13.81 1.98
C THR A 375 7.28 -13.16 1.02
N SER A 376 6.83 -12.43 0.00
CA SER A 376 7.71 -11.82 -1.00
C SER A 376 8.63 -10.73 -0.42
N SER A 377 8.11 -9.85 0.43
CA SER A 377 8.91 -8.76 1.02
C SER A 377 9.88 -9.30 2.08
N ILE A 378 9.48 -10.34 2.80
CA ILE A 378 10.35 -11.04 3.76
C ILE A 378 11.46 -11.79 3.00
N LEU A 379 11.16 -12.40 1.85
CA LEU A 379 12.17 -13.01 0.98
C LEU A 379 13.20 -11.98 0.49
N ALA A 380 12.73 -10.80 0.07
CA ALA A 380 13.60 -9.69 -0.34
C ALA A 380 14.57 -9.31 0.80
N ALA A 381 14.06 -9.16 2.02
CA ALA A 381 14.90 -8.86 3.19
C ALA A 381 15.87 -10.01 3.53
N ALA A 382 15.45 -11.27 3.43
CA ALA A 382 16.31 -12.43 3.70
C ALA A 382 17.45 -12.57 2.67
N ILE A 383 17.17 -12.34 1.38
CA ILE A 383 18.19 -12.30 0.32
C ILE A 383 19.17 -11.15 0.60
N LEU A 384 18.66 -9.95 0.88
CA LEU A 384 19.53 -8.81 1.18
C LEU A 384 20.38 -9.07 2.42
N LYS A 385 19.83 -9.70 3.47
CA LYS A 385 20.56 -10.00 4.70
C LYS A 385 21.78 -10.87 4.41
N VAL A 386 21.61 -11.95 3.64
CA VAL A 386 22.74 -12.83 3.30
C VAL A 386 23.75 -12.13 2.40
N LEU A 387 23.30 -11.39 1.38
CA LEU A 387 24.20 -10.68 0.48
C LEU A 387 24.98 -9.56 1.17
N TYR A 388 24.33 -8.83 2.08
CA TYR A 388 25.00 -7.81 2.90
C TYR A 388 25.98 -8.41 3.90
N ARG A 389 25.69 -9.57 4.49
CA ARG A 389 26.66 -10.30 5.32
C ARG A 389 27.89 -10.73 4.50
N LEU A 390 27.69 -11.20 3.28
CA LEU A 390 28.77 -11.62 2.38
C LEU A 390 29.63 -10.45 1.90
N THR A 391 29.08 -9.24 1.84
CA THR A 391 29.74 -8.03 1.32
C THR A 391 30.15 -7.04 2.41
N GLY A 392 30.10 -7.44 3.69
CA GLY A 392 30.52 -6.60 4.82
C GLY A 392 29.65 -5.38 5.09
N HIS A 393 28.42 -5.35 4.56
CA HIS A 393 27.51 -4.23 4.72
C HIS A 393 26.81 -4.28 6.11
N PRO A 394 26.73 -3.17 6.87
CA PRO A 394 26.16 -3.16 8.23
C PRO A 394 24.74 -3.70 8.34
N ALA A 395 23.89 -3.47 7.34
CA ALA A 395 22.52 -4.03 7.29
C ALA A 395 22.45 -5.57 7.21
N GLY A 396 23.58 -6.26 7.01
CA GLY A 396 23.66 -7.71 7.11
C GLY A 396 23.76 -8.23 8.55
N THR A 397 24.06 -7.38 9.53
CA THR A 397 24.14 -7.74 10.96
C THR A 397 22.78 -7.60 11.64
N LYS A 398 22.66 -8.11 12.87
CA LYS A 398 21.42 -7.99 13.65
C LYS A 398 21.07 -6.54 13.97
N GLU A 399 22.08 -5.74 14.27
CA GLU A 399 21.97 -4.32 14.65
C GLU A 399 21.58 -3.44 13.47
N GLY A 400 22.01 -3.80 12.26
CA GLY A 400 21.65 -3.09 11.02
C GLY A 400 20.33 -3.53 10.40
N GLU A 401 19.57 -4.44 11.03
CA GLU A 401 18.28 -4.87 10.48
C GLU A 401 17.26 -3.73 10.43
N TYR A 402 17.08 -3.04 11.56
CA TYR A 402 16.03 -2.04 11.71
C TYR A 402 16.63 -0.64 11.86
N PRO A 403 16.23 0.33 11.01
CA PRO A 403 15.31 0.19 9.87
C PRO A 403 16.00 -0.26 8.57
N ASP A 404 17.33 -0.23 8.51
CA ASP A 404 18.09 -0.17 7.25
C ASP A 404 17.85 -1.36 6.32
N LEU A 405 17.96 -2.61 6.79
CA LEU A 405 17.72 -3.80 5.94
C LEU A 405 16.31 -3.79 5.34
N PHE A 406 15.31 -3.42 6.14
CA PHE A 406 13.91 -3.40 5.69
C PHE A 406 13.61 -2.22 4.75
N ASP A 407 14.31 -1.10 4.90
CA ASP A 407 14.26 -0.02 3.92
C ASP A 407 14.91 -0.42 2.59
N GLN A 408 16.02 -1.14 2.65
CA GLN A 408 16.66 -1.72 1.46
C GLN A 408 15.77 -2.78 0.79
N SER A 409 14.96 -3.55 1.53
CA SER A 409 14.03 -4.50 0.92
C SER A 409 12.90 -3.81 0.17
N VAL A 410 12.35 -2.70 0.71
CA VAL A 410 11.35 -1.89 0.00
C VAL A 410 11.95 -1.27 -1.27
N LEU A 411 13.20 -0.84 -1.22
CA LEU A 411 13.97 -0.40 -2.38
C LEU A 411 14.06 -1.46 -3.48
N LEU A 412 14.49 -2.66 -3.09
CA LEU A 412 14.65 -3.79 -3.99
C LEU A 412 13.31 -4.11 -4.68
N GLU A 413 12.21 -4.23 -3.92
CA GLU A 413 10.88 -4.50 -4.47
C GLU A 413 10.43 -3.43 -5.48
N GLN A 414 10.64 -2.15 -5.17
CA GLN A 414 10.27 -1.06 -6.06
C GLN A 414 11.12 -1.01 -7.34
N SER A 415 12.39 -1.43 -7.27
CA SER A 415 13.27 -1.48 -8.43
C SER A 415 12.79 -2.50 -9.48
N ILE A 416 12.13 -3.58 -9.03
CA ILE A 416 11.44 -4.55 -9.89
C ILE A 416 9.94 -4.25 -10.07
N GLY A 417 9.48 -3.06 -9.70
CA GLY A 417 8.11 -2.61 -9.95
C GLY A 417 7.03 -3.31 -9.11
N LEU A 418 7.41 -4.00 -8.03
CA LEU A 418 6.47 -4.45 -7.01
C LEU A 418 6.03 -3.26 -6.16
N ASN A 419 4.74 -3.20 -5.84
CA ASN A 419 4.17 -2.14 -5.01
C ASN A 419 3.69 -2.75 -3.68
N SER A 420 4.61 -2.85 -2.72
CA SER A 420 4.36 -3.27 -1.35
C SER A 420 4.21 -2.06 -0.43
N GLY A 421 3.50 -2.26 0.69
CA GLY A 421 3.59 -1.34 1.82
C GLY A 421 4.83 -1.63 2.66
N TRP A 422 5.18 -0.74 3.58
CA TRP A 422 6.44 -0.86 4.33
C TRP A 422 6.41 -1.94 5.43
N GLN A 423 5.24 -2.51 5.74
CA GLN A 423 5.06 -3.40 6.90
C GLN A 423 5.59 -4.83 6.70
N ASP A 424 5.58 -5.32 5.46
CA ASP A 424 5.62 -6.77 5.22
C ASP A 424 6.96 -7.37 5.66
N ALA A 425 8.07 -6.81 5.19
CA ALA A 425 9.40 -7.23 5.59
C ALA A 425 9.68 -6.96 7.09
N ARG A 426 9.27 -5.78 7.58
CA ARG A 426 9.45 -5.38 9.00
C ARG A 426 8.72 -6.30 9.96
N GLY A 427 7.63 -6.92 9.52
CA GLY A 427 6.90 -7.91 10.28
C GLY A 427 7.74 -9.13 10.67
N ALA A 428 8.85 -9.39 10.00
CA ALA A 428 9.79 -10.45 10.33
C ALA A 428 10.96 -9.98 11.23
N HIS A 429 10.97 -8.72 11.69
CA HIS A 429 11.95 -8.27 12.69
C HIS A 429 11.71 -8.98 14.03
N GLY A 430 12.81 -9.32 14.72
CA GLY A 430 12.77 -9.94 16.04
C GLY A 430 12.64 -8.92 17.17
N GLY A 431 12.63 -9.37 18.42
CA GLY A 431 12.61 -8.53 19.61
C GLY A 431 12.12 -9.26 20.87
N PRO A 432 11.75 -8.52 21.92
CA PRO A 432 11.24 -9.11 23.16
C PRO A 432 9.89 -9.83 23.00
N SER A 433 9.09 -9.45 21.99
CA SER A 433 7.82 -10.11 21.66
C SER A 433 7.69 -10.38 20.16
N ALA A 434 6.92 -11.41 19.83
CA ALA A 434 6.51 -11.69 18.46
C ALA A 434 5.49 -10.67 17.92
N VAL A 435 4.78 -9.96 18.80
CA VAL A 435 3.75 -8.99 18.42
C VAL A 435 4.34 -7.58 18.39
N LYS A 436 4.20 -6.92 17.25
CA LYS A 436 4.81 -5.63 16.90
C LYS A 436 3.73 -4.63 16.52
N ASP A 437 3.72 -3.50 17.21
CA ASP A 437 2.90 -2.33 16.90
C ASP A 437 3.80 -1.24 16.31
N PHE A 438 3.57 -0.93 15.04
CA PHE A 438 4.33 0.06 14.28
C PHE A 438 3.51 1.33 14.10
N TYR A 439 4.14 2.47 14.35
CA TYR A 439 3.59 3.79 14.04
C TYR A 439 4.58 4.60 13.21
N ALA A 440 4.23 4.92 11.97
CA ALA A 440 4.97 5.89 11.16
C ALA A 440 4.27 7.25 11.27
N PRO A 441 4.87 8.28 11.88
CA PRO A 441 4.29 9.62 11.86
C PRO A 441 4.34 10.22 10.44
N PRO A 442 3.49 11.22 10.13
CA PRO A 442 3.58 11.98 8.88
C PRO A 442 5.00 12.52 8.66
N THR A 443 5.50 12.44 7.43
CA THR A 443 6.86 12.85 7.08
C THR A 443 6.99 13.27 5.63
N ASN A 444 7.95 14.16 5.36
CA ASN A 444 8.36 14.53 4.00
C ASN A 444 9.40 13.55 3.40
N GLY A 445 10.00 12.70 4.24
CA GLY A 445 11.02 11.72 3.86
C GLY A 445 10.46 10.32 3.62
N LEU A 446 11.28 9.30 3.84
CA LEU A 446 10.83 7.91 3.92
C LEU A 446 10.12 7.69 5.27
N PRO A 447 8.92 7.07 5.30
CA PRO A 447 8.34 6.58 6.53
C PRO A 447 9.27 5.56 7.18
N THR A 448 9.84 5.92 8.31
CA THR A 448 10.58 5.03 9.19
C THR A 448 9.70 4.79 10.42
N PRO A 449 8.95 3.68 10.46
CA PRO A 449 8.01 3.45 11.55
C PRO A 449 8.74 3.33 12.89
N GLU A 450 8.19 3.94 13.92
CA GLU A 450 8.52 3.65 15.31
C GLU A 450 8.01 2.23 15.62
N LEU A 451 8.83 1.43 16.29
CA LEU A 451 8.48 0.06 16.65
C LEU A 451 8.29 -0.05 18.16
N SER A 452 7.14 -0.59 18.56
CA SER A 452 6.86 -1.01 19.93
C SER A 452 6.40 -2.47 19.95
N TYR A 453 6.56 -3.11 21.11
CA TYR A 453 6.20 -4.52 21.30
C TYR A 453 4.96 -4.63 22.19
N VAL A 454 4.14 -5.63 21.90
CA VAL A 454 2.97 -5.98 22.72
C VAL A 454 3.24 -7.33 23.36
N GLU A 455 3.33 -7.37 24.68
CA GLU A 455 3.45 -8.63 25.41
C GLU A 455 2.12 -9.37 25.38
N VAL A 456 2.15 -10.66 25.02
CA VAL A 456 0.98 -11.53 24.96
C VAL A 456 1.33 -12.90 25.55
N ASP A 457 0.35 -13.57 26.14
CA ASP A 457 0.46 -15.01 26.43
C ASP A 457 0.40 -15.77 25.10
N ALA A 458 1.54 -16.34 24.69
CA ALA A 458 1.68 -17.00 23.40
C ALA A 458 0.78 -18.24 23.25
N GLU A 459 0.52 -18.99 24.33
CA GLU A 459 -0.32 -20.17 24.26
C GLU A 459 -1.80 -19.78 24.22
N LEU A 460 -2.20 -18.78 25.00
CA LEU A 460 -3.55 -18.23 24.92
C LEU A 460 -3.80 -17.62 23.53
N PHE A 461 -2.85 -16.89 22.97
CA PHE A 461 -2.93 -16.34 21.62
C PHE A 461 -3.13 -17.47 20.60
N ARG A 462 -2.25 -18.47 20.59
CA ARG A 462 -2.34 -19.60 19.64
C ARG A 462 -3.64 -20.38 19.78
N ARG A 463 -4.13 -20.55 21.01
CA ARG A 463 -5.41 -21.22 21.28
C ARG A 463 -6.60 -20.44 20.74
N ARG A 464 -6.67 -19.14 21.05
CA ARG A 464 -7.82 -18.26 20.72
C ARG A 464 -7.80 -17.74 19.29
N VAL A 465 -6.62 -17.58 18.68
CA VAL A 465 -6.46 -17.01 17.34
C VAL A 465 -6.24 -18.14 16.35
N ILE A 466 -7.29 -18.50 15.60
CA ILE A 466 -7.27 -19.61 14.65
C ILE A 466 -6.87 -19.09 13.26
N LEU A 467 -5.79 -19.65 12.72
CA LEU A 467 -5.34 -19.40 11.37
C LEU A 467 -5.94 -20.43 10.42
N PHE A 468 -6.70 -19.97 9.42
CA PHE A 468 -7.38 -20.82 8.45
C PHE A 468 -6.96 -20.44 7.03
N ASP A 469 -6.21 -21.31 6.35
CA ASP A 469 -5.99 -21.17 4.91
C ASP A 469 -7.29 -21.53 4.19
N THR A 470 -7.88 -20.57 3.48
CA THR A 470 -9.11 -20.80 2.73
C THR A 470 -8.89 -21.67 1.49
N GLY A 471 -7.65 -21.78 1.00
CA GLY A 471 -7.31 -22.42 -0.28
C GLY A 471 -7.79 -21.63 -1.50
N ILE A 472 -8.32 -20.41 -1.30
CA ILE A 472 -8.82 -19.53 -2.36
C ILE A 472 -7.68 -18.62 -2.81
N ALA A 473 -7.26 -18.77 -4.06
CA ALA A 473 -6.20 -17.95 -4.65
C ALA A 473 -6.67 -16.52 -4.92
N ARG A 474 -5.75 -15.55 -4.86
CA ARG A 474 -6.02 -14.13 -5.12
C ARG A 474 -4.86 -13.42 -5.83
N GLY A 475 -5.17 -12.34 -6.54
CA GLY A 475 -4.15 -11.40 -7.04
C GLY A 475 -3.59 -10.53 -5.92
N ALA A 476 -2.26 -10.50 -5.76
CA ALA A 476 -1.59 -9.81 -4.64
C ALA A 476 -1.72 -8.27 -4.65
N THR A 477 -1.85 -7.64 -5.82
CA THR A 477 -1.66 -6.18 -6.01
C THR A 477 -2.94 -5.34 -5.99
N ARG A 478 -4.12 -5.96 -5.99
CA ARG A 478 -5.39 -5.24 -6.14
C ARG A 478 -5.71 -4.30 -4.98
N GLY A 479 -5.61 -4.80 -3.74
CA GLY A 479 -6.16 -4.09 -2.59
C GLY A 479 -5.49 -2.75 -2.27
N LEU A 480 -4.17 -2.64 -2.45
CA LEU A 480 -3.45 -1.40 -2.17
C LEU A 480 -3.91 -0.26 -3.09
N ASN A 481 -4.08 -0.55 -4.38
CA ASN A 481 -4.46 0.46 -5.38
C ASN A 481 -5.90 0.95 -5.16
N VAL A 482 -6.84 0.04 -4.86
CA VAL A 482 -8.25 0.39 -4.60
C VAL A 482 -8.39 1.30 -3.38
N VAL A 483 -7.66 0.99 -2.30
CA VAL A 483 -7.64 1.84 -1.11
C VAL A 483 -7.00 3.20 -1.40
N MET A 484 -5.90 3.22 -2.16
CA MET A 484 -5.23 4.47 -2.54
C MET A 484 -6.09 5.35 -3.45
N GLU A 485 -6.86 4.78 -4.35
CA GLU A 485 -7.83 5.52 -5.16
C GLU A 485 -8.89 6.18 -4.26
N ALA A 486 -9.52 5.40 -3.37
CA ALA A 486 -10.50 5.93 -2.41
C ALA A 486 -9.91 7.02 -1.51
N TYR A 487 -8.65 6.85 -1.11
CA TYR A 487 -7.88 7.84 -0.35
C TYR A 487 -7.69 9.13 -1.15
N LEU A 488 -7.01 9.08 -2.30
CA LEU A 488 -6.66 10.26 -3.10
C LEU A 488 -7.90 10.99 -3.60
N ALA A 489 -8.96 10.24 -3.95
CA ALA A 489 -10.22 10.82 -4.36
C ALA A 489 -10.99 11.51 -3.22
N ARG A 490 -10.67 11.19 -1.96
CA ARG A 490 -11.52 11.43 -0.78
C ARG A 490 -12.94 10.92 -1.04
N HIS A 491 -13.02 9.67 -1.51
CA HIS A 491 -14.26 9.08 -2.02
C HIS A 491 -15.36 9.10 -0.95
N ARG A 492 -16.49 9.76 -1.24
CA ARG A 492 -17.59 10.05 -0.31
C ARG A 492 -18.01 8.90 0.59
N HIS A 493 -18.21 7.72 0.00
CA HIS A 493 -18.72 6.55 0.73
C HIS A 493 -17.64 5.65 1.33
N ARG A 494 -16.36 5.87 0.98
CA ARG A 494 -15.26 4.95 1.33
C ARG A 494 -14.24 5.60 2.27
N TYR A 495 -14.08 6.91 2.20
CA TYR A 495 -13.07 7.62 2.97
C TYR A 495 -13.32 7.57 4.49
N GLY A 496 -14.58 7.50 4.93
CA GLY A 496 -14.92 7.26 6.33
C GLY A 496 -14.32 5.96 6.88
N ALA A 497 -14.31 4.89 6.07
CA ALA A 497 -13.72 3.62 6.45
C ALA A 497 -12.19 3.71 6.61
N ILE A 498 -11.51 4.58 5.86
CA ILE A 498 -10.06 4.85 6.01
C ILE A 498 -9.77 5.45 7.39
N ARG A 499 -10.55 6.46 7.80
CA ARG A 499 -10.39 7.13 9.10
C ARG A 499 -10.71 6.21 10.27
N GLU A 500 -11.80 5.48 10.17
CA GLU A 500 -12.20 4.54 11.21
C GLU A 500 -11.19 3.38 11.36
N SER A 501 -10.59 2.92 10.26
CA SER A 501 -9.56 1.87 10.30
C SER A 501 -8.33 2.29 11.12
N LEU A 502 -7.94 3.57 11.07
CA LEU A 502 -6.85 4.10 11.92
C LEU A 502 -7.24 4.12 13.40
N ALA A 503 -8.49 4.45 13.71
CA ALA A 503 -8.98 4.51 15.09
C ALA A 503 -9.16 3.12 15.72
N ILE A 504 -9.55 2.11 14.93
CA ILE A 504 -9.71 0.73 15.39
C ILE A 504 -8.37 0.08 15.74
N HIS A 505 -7.29 0.46 15.04
CA HIS A 505 -5.95 -0.07 15.29
C HIS A 505 -5.56 0.03 16.77
N ASP A 506 -5.68 1.21 17.37
CA ASP A 506 -5.27 1.43 18.77
C ASP A 506 -6.09 0.55 19.73
N ARG A 507 -7.38 0.37 19.45
CA ARG A 507 -8.26 -0.50 20.25
C ARG A 507 -7.87 -1.98 20.14
N MET A 508 -7.40 -2.44 18.97
CA MET A 508 -6.90 -3.80 18.81
C MET A 508 -5.61 -4.02 19.59
N VAL A 509 -4.72 -3.03 19.61
CA VAL A 509 -3.49 -3.06 20.41
C VAL A 509 -3.83 -3.14 21.90
N ASP A 510 -4.75 -2.31 22.38
CA ASP A 510 -5.18 -2.31 23.77
C ASP A 510 -5.85 -3.63 24.17
N ALA A 511 -6.69 -4.19 23.31
CA ALA A 511 -7.32 -5.50 23.53
C ALA A 511 -6.27 -6.63 23.69
N LEU A 512 -5.24 -6.66 22.83
CA LEU A 512 -4.15 -7.64 22.97
C LEU A 512 -3.35 -7.45 24.26
N ARG A 513 -3.00 -6.20 24.61
CA ARG A 513 -2.30 -5.88 25.87
C ARG A 513 -3.10 -6.34 27.10
N ALA A 514 -4.43 -6.26 27.03
CA ALA A 514 -5.33 -6.67 28.10
C ALA A 514 -5.66 -8.18 28.08
N GLY A 515 -5.28 -8.92 27.04
CA GLY A 515 -5.73 -10.31 26.83
C GLY A 515 -7.23 -10.45 26.54
N ASP A 516 -7.90 -9.37 26.10
CA ASP A 516 -9.33 -9.35 25.80
C ASP A 516 -9.60 -9.79 24.36
N TYR A 517 -9.67 -11.12 24.17
CA TYR A 517 -9.95 -11.70 22.86
C TYR A 517 -11.39 -11.47 22.38
N SER A 518 -12.34 -11.17 23.27
CA SER A 518 -13.70 -10.81 22.84
C SER A 518 -13.69 -9.43 22.16
N GLN A 519 -13.06 -8.43 22.79
CA GLN A 519 -12.88 -7.12 22.18
C GLN A 519 -12.04 -7.20 20.90
N LEU A 520 -10.96 -7.99 20.89
CA LEU A 520 -10.16 -8.21 19.68
C LEU A 520 -11.01 -8.76 18.53
N GLY A 521 -11.84 -9.78 18.78
CA GLY A 521 -12.73 -10.38 17.79
C GLY A 521 -13.73 -9.37 17.23
N GLN A 522 -14.38 -8.59 18.10
CA GLN A 522 -15.32 -7.53 17.68
C GLN A 522 -14.63 -6.47 16.80
N MET A 523 -13.43 -6.03 17.20
CA MET A 523 -12.65 -5.06 16.43
C MET A 523 -12.17 -5.65 15.10
N ALA A 524 -11.75 -6.92 15.07
CA ALA A 524 -11.36 -7.62 13.85
C ALA A 524 -12.51 -7.70 12.85
N SER A 525 -13.71 -8.07 13.32
CA SER A 525 -14.93 -8.09 12.50
C SER A 525 -15.26 -6.70 11.94
N ARG A 526 -15.17 -5.65 12.78
CA ARG A 526 -15.40 -4.29 12.30
C ARG A 526 -14.36 -3.87 11.28
N TYR A 527 -13.08 -4.15 11.54
CA TYR A 527 -11.98 -3.90 10.60
C TYR A 527 -12.18 -4.58 9.25
N TRP A 528 -12.68 -5.82 9.27
CA TRP A 528 -13.05 -6.57 8.07
C TRP A 528 -14.20 -5.92 7.30
N GLN A 529 -15.26 -5.47 7.99
CA GLN A 529 -16.36 -4.74 7.35
C GLN A 529 -15.87 -3.45 6.68
N LEU A 530 -14.98 -2.71 7.34
CA LEU A 530 -14.36 -1.51 6.76
C LEU A 530 -13.56 -1.86 5.51
N ARG A 531 -12.85 -3.00 5.51
CA ARG A 531 -12.15 -3.48 4.33
C ARG A 531 -13.12 -3.74 3.16
N CYS A 532 -14.25 -4.39 3.41
CA CYS A 532 -15.27 -4.64 2.39
C CYS A 532 -15.92 -3.35 1.86
N ILE A 533 -16.03 -2.29 2.67
CA ILE A 533 -16.47 -0.97 2.21
C ILE A 533 -15.45 -0.35 1.24
N LEU A 534 -14.15 -0.47 1.56
CA LEU A 534 -13.07 0.08 0.75
C LEU A 534 -12.89 -0.66 -0.58
N ASP A 535 -12.92 -1.99 -0.52
CA ASP A 535 -12.75 -2.88 -1.66
C ASP A 535 -13.87 -3.94 -1.64
N PRO A 536 -14.97 -3.72 -2.39
CA PRO A 536 -16.08 -4.67 -2.45
C PRO A 536 -15.68 -6.07 -2.95
N GLU A 537 -14.58 -6.18 -3.69
CA GLU A 537 -14.05 -7.47 -4.18
C GLU A 537 -13.06 -8.11 -3.21
N ALA A 538 -12.79 -7.49 -2.06
CA ALA A 538 -12.09 -8.14 -0.98
C ALA A 538 -12.89 -9.29 -0.36
N THR A 539 -14.18 -9.42 -0.66
CA THR A 539 -15.02 -10.52 -0.17
C THR A 539 -15.77 -11.21 -1.31
N ASN A 540 -16.23 -12.42 -1.05
CA ASN A 540 -17.07 -13.22 -1.95
C ASN A 540 -17.96 -14.16 -1.10
N PRO A 541 -18.97 -14.83 -1.68
CA PRO A 541 -19.88 -15.67 -0.90
C PRO A 541 -19.20 -16.75 -0.08
N ALA A 542 -18.09 -17.33 -0.56
CA ALA A 542 -17.34 -18.29 0.23
C ALA A 542 -16.75 -17.60 1.45
N ILE A 543 -15.99 -16.51 1.29
CA ILE A 543 -15.41 -15.77 2.42
C ILE A 543 -16.47 -15.26 3.41
N GLN A 544 -17.64 -14.81 2.95
CA GLN A 544 -18.74 -14.36 3.80
C GLN A 544 -19.21 -15.45 4.76
N GLN A 545 -19.24 -16.71 4.30
CA GLN A 545 -19.62 -17.87 5.12
C GLN A 545 -18.77 -18.03 6.38
N LEU A 546 -17.50 -17.57 6.38
CA LEU A 546 -16.63 -17.62 7.57
C LEU A 546 -17.14 -16.74 8.73
N PHE A 547 -18.01 -15.78 8.42
CA PHE A 547 -18.57 -14.81 9.35
C PHE A 547 -20.07 -15.00 9.58
N GLU A 548 -20.62 -16.13 9.13
CA GLU A 548 -22.03 -16.50 9.27
C GLU A 548 -22.19 -17.80 10.09
N PRO A 549 -23.40 -18.09 10.62
CA PRO A 549 -23.65 -19.34 11.33
C PRO A 549 -23.38 -20.57 10.45
N PRO A 550 -22.84 -21.67 11.00
CA PRO A 550 -22.58 -21.88 12.43
C PRO A 550 -21.24 -21.29 12.92
N LEU A 551 -20.34 -20.86 12.03
CA LEU A 551 -18.99 -20.40 12.41
C LEU A 551 -19.04 -19.16 13.29
N SER A 552 -19.90 -18.19 12.96
CA SER A 552 -20.05 -16.96 13.75
C SER A 552 -20.50 -17.19 15.20
N GLU A 553 -21.11 -18.35 15.50
CA GLU A 553 -21.53 -18.72 16.85
C GLU A 553 -20.37 -19.21 17.71
N LEU A 554 -19.29 -19.68 17.07
CA LEU A 554 -18.08 -20.22 17.69
C LEU A 554 -16.93 -19.19 17.74
N THR A 555 -17.12 -18.01 17.13
CA THR A 555 -16.14 -16.93 17.08
C THR A 555 -16.60 -15.70 17.87
N GLU A 556 -15.65 -14.95 18.42
CA GLU A 556 -15.80 -13.54 18.81
C GLU A 556 -15.74 -12.60 17.60
N GLY A 557 -15.22 -13.09 16.47
CA GLY A 557 -15.11 -12.37 15.22
C GLY A 557 -13.86 -12.76 14.43
N GLY A 558 -13.50 -11.97 13.42
CA GLY A 558 -12.28 -12.23 12.65
C GLY A 558 -12.07 -11.31 11.47
N THR A 559 -10.99 -11.55 10.74
CA THR A 559 -10.62 -10.83 9.51
C THR A 559 -9.90 -11.76 8.53
N LEU A 560 -9.67 -11.30 7.30
CA LEU A 560 -8.64 -11.89 6.44
C LEU A 560 -7.31 -11.15 6.58
N THR A 561 -6.22 -11.87 6.34
CA THR A 561 -4.88 -11.29 6.23
C THR A 561 -4.66 -10.70 4.82
N GLY A 562 -3.73 -9.74 4.73
CA GLY A 562 -3.36 -9.14 3.45
C GLY A 562 -4.50 -8.37 2.77
N ALA A 563 -4.72 -8.63 1.48
CA ALA A 563 -5.61 -7.82 0.65
C ALA A 563 -7.06 -8.35 0.50
N GLY A 564 -7.42 -9.45 1.16
CA GLY A 564 -8.73 -10.07 1.02
C GLY A 564 -8.97 -10.76 -0.33
N GLY A 565 -10.16 -11.34 -0.51
CA GLY A 565 -10.59 -12.10 -1.69
C GLY A 565 -10.22 -13.58 -1.65
N GLY A 566 -9.41 -14.00 -0.66
CA GLY A 566 -8.86 -15.33 -0.48
C GLY A 566 -7.67 -15.30 0.49
N GLY A 567 -6.88 -16.36 0.53
CA GLY A 567 -5.73 -16.50 1.44
C GLY A 567 -6.14 -16.91 2.85
N PHE A 568 -5.53 -16.31 3.87
CA PHE A 568 -5.69 -16.73 5.26
C PHE A 568 -6.76 -15.92 6.01
N GLY A 569 -7.67 -16.63 6.68
CA GLY A 569 -8.56 -16.11 7.70
C GLY A 569 -7.93 -16.16 9.08
N LEU A 570 -8.16 -15.08 9.84
CA LEU A 570 -7.80 -14.92 11.23
C LEU A 570 -9.10 -14.88 12.05
N LEU A 571 -9.48 -16.02 12.62
CA LEU A 571 -10.74 -16.18 13.37
C LEU A 571 -10.45 -16.24 14.85
N ILE A 572 -11.09 -15.37 15.62
CA ILE A 572 -10.92 -15.29 17.07
C ILE A 572 -11.98 -16.18 17.70
N ALA A 573 -11.56 -17.31 18.25
CA ALA A 573 -12.44 -18.27 18.88
C ALA A 573 -13.07 -17.71 20.15
N ARG A 574 -14.36 -18.00 20.32
CA ARG A 574 -15.03 -17.83 21.61
C ARG A 574 -14.37 -18.74 22.64
N GLU A 575 -14.33 -18.27 23.88
CA GLU A 575 -13.76 -19.05 24.98
C GLU A 575 -14.50 -20.38 25.16
N GLY A 576 -13.76 -21.49 25.14
CA GLY A 576 -14.33 -22.84 25.26
C GLY A 576 -14.79 -23.45 23.94
N GLU A 577 -14.83 -22.68 22.84
CA GLU A 577 -15.29 -23.13 21.52
C GLU A 577 -14.13 -23.37 20.55
N GLU A 578 -12.87 -23.35 21.02
CA GLU A 578 -11.69 -23.41 20.15
C GLU A 578 -11.63 -24.69 19.31
N GLU A 579 -11.92 -25.85 19.93
CA GLU A 579 -11.94 -27.13 19.20
C GLU A 579 -13.18 -27.25 18.30
N GLY A 580 -14.34 -26.78 18.77
CA GLY A 580 -15.57 -26.76 17.97
C GLY A 580 -15.40 -25.95 16.67
N LEU A 581 -14.72 -24.80 16.76
CA LEU A 581 -14.38 -23.98 15.59
C LEU A 581 -13.39 -24.70 14.66
N ARG A 582 -12.33 -25.32 15.20
CA ARG A 582 -11.38 -26.12 14.40
C ARG A 582 -12.08 -27.24 13.65
N GLU A 583 -12.97 -27.98 14.31
CA GLU A 583 -13.75 -29.06 13.70
C GLU A 583 -14.69 -28.55 12.60
N CYS A 584 -15.36 -27.42 12.84
CA CYS A 584 -16.25 -26.81 11.85
C CYS A 584 -15.48 -26.38 10.60
N LEU A 585 -14.33 -25.72 10.77
CA LEU A 585 -13.46 -25.30 9.68
C LEU A 585 -12.90 -26.49 8.89
N LYS A 586 -12.46 -27.56 9.58
CA LYS A 586 -11.99 -28.79 8.92
C LYS A 586 -13.06 -29.44 8.03
N LYS A 587 -14.34 -29.33 8.39
CA LYS A 587 -15.47 -29.84 7.59
C LYS A 587 -15.76 -28.99 6.35
N LEU A 588 -15.31 -27.73 6.30
CA LEU A 588 -15.50 -26.90 5.11
C LEU A 588 -14.85 -27.51 3.86
N LYS A 589 -13.78 -28.31 4.01
CA LYS A 589 -13.11 -28.98 2.89
C LYS A 589 -14.03 -29.82 1.99
N ASP A 590 -15.16 -30.28 2.53
CA ASP A 590 -16.16 -31.07 1.79
C ASP A 590 -16.91 -30.22 0.76
N GLN A 591 -16.80 -28.89 0.88
CA GLN A 591 -17.35 -27.92 -0.06
C GLN A 591 -16.31 -27.58 -1.12
N ARG A 592 -16.74 -27.54 -2.39
CA ARG A 592 -15.86 -27.30 -3.54
C ARG A 592 -15.00 -26.02 -3.41
N ALA A 593 -15.55 -24.96 -2.82
CA ALA A 593 -14.84 -23.69 -2.64
C ALA A 593 -13.65 -23.79 -1.68
N TYR A 594 -13.68 -24.75 -0.76
CA TYR A 594 -12.71 -24.94 0.32
C TYR A 594 -11.93 -26.25 0.20
N ALA A 595 -11.96 -26.89 -0.98
CA ALA A 595 -11.35 -28.21 -1.19
C ALA A 595 -9.84 -28.27 -0.86
N ARG A 596 -9.17 -27.11 -0.86
CA ARG A 596 -7.74 -26.94 -0.51
C ARG A 596 -7.52 -26.24 0.83
N SER A 597 -8.59 -26.00 1.59
CA SER A 597 -8.52 -25.28 2.86
C SER A 597 -7.87 -26.12 3.95
N ALA A 598 -7.25 -25.46 4.91
CA ALA A 598 -6.63 -26.09 6.06
C ALA A 598 -6.69 -25.20 7.30
N VAL A 599 -6.92 -25.80 8.46
CA VAL A 599 -6.60 -25.16 9.74
C VAL A 599 -5.10 -25.32 9.94
N VAL A 600 -4.38 -24.21 10.06
CA VAL A 600 -2.91 -24.19 10.09
C VAL A 600 -2.43 -23.98 11.52
N ASP A 601 -1.55 -24.88 11.98
CA ASP A 601 -0.85 -24.71 13.26
C ASP A 601 0.38 -23.83 13.09
N TYR A 602 0.67 -23.03 14.10
CA TYR A 602 1.71 -22.00 14.05
C TYR A 602 2.28 -21.73 15.44
N ARG A 603 3.49 -21.15 15.46
CA ARG A 603 4.14 -20.69 16.69
C ARG A 603 4.48 -19.21 16.55
N LEU A 604 4.34 -18.45 17.64
CA LEU A 604 4.80 -17.06 17.68
C LEU A 604 6.33 -17.04 17.68
N ASP A 605 6.91 -16.27 16.76
CA ASP A 605 8.35 -16.10 16.63
C ASP A 605 8.75 -14.65 17.00
N ALA A 606 9.47 -14.55 18.12
CA ALA A 606 10.09 -13.31 18.58
C ALA A 606 11.54 -13.16 18.10
N THR A 607 12.14 -14.18 17.49
CA THR A 607 13.55 -14.16 17.09
C THR A 607 13.77 -13.34 15.81
N GLY A 608 12.82 -13.40 14.88
CA GLY A 608 12.85 -12.74 13.59
C GLY A 608 13.81 -13.39 12.59
N LEU A 609 14.34 -12.61 11.64
CA LEU A 609 15.36 -13.09 10.70
C LEU A 609 16.60 -13.59 11.45
N GLN A 610 16.93 -14.86 11.27
CA GLN A 610 18.13 -15.49 11.83
C GLN A 610 19.14 -15.73 10.71
N LEU A 611 20.41 -15.36 10.93
CA LEU A 611 21.52 -15.74 10.05
C LEU A 611 22.43 -16.70 10.83
N THR A 612 22.69 -17.87 10.27
CA THR A 612 23.59 -18.88 10.82
C THR A 612 24.70 -19.19 9.80
N GLU A 613 25.87 -19.55 10.33
CA GLU A 613 27.04 -19.92 9.54
C GLU A 613 27.37 -21.38 9.84
N HIS A 614 27.51 -22.19 8.81
CA HIS A 614 27.84 -23.62 8.90
C HIS A 614 29.13 -23.88 8.13
N PRO A 615 29.95 -24.87 8.53
CA PRO A 615 31.00 -25.38 7.64
C PRO A 615 30.38 -25.90 6.34
N ALA A 616 30.96 -25.53 5.20
CA ALA A 616 30.56 -26.08 3.91
C ALA A 616 30.98 -27.56 3.86
N SER A 617 29.98 -28.44 3.77
CA SER A 617 30.16 -29.90 3.63
C SER A 617 30.58 -30.31 2.23
#